data_AF-A0A962TY50-F1
#
_entry.id   AF-A0A962TY50-F1
#
_cell.length_a   1.000
_cell.length_b   1.000
_cell.length_c   1.000
_cell.angle_alpha   90.00
_cell.angle_beta   90.00
_cell.angle_gamma   90.00
#
_symmetry.space_group_name_H-M   'P 1'
#
loop_
_entity.id
_entity.type
_entity.pdbx_description
1 polymer ?
#
loop_
_entity_poly.entity_id
_entity_poly.type
_entity_poly.pdbx_seq_one_letter_code
_entity_poly.pdbx_strand_id
1 'polypeptide(L)'
;MLTLFIRGLPRSATEESVSKLFSQYGTVRGVVIARDIFSGECKGFATIDMEGHEARAAMSALDGSEQGGSVLRVGPNQPRGGRRSGRR
;
A
#
# COMPACT_ATOMS: atom_id res chain seq x y z
N MET A 1 -5.82 5.87 11.29
CA MET A 1 -5.24 5.72 9.94
C MET A 1 -3.97 4.91 10.04
N LEU A 2 -3.89 3.88 9.22
CA LEU A 2 -2.72 3.05 9.05
C LEU A 2 -2.34 3.13 7.58
N THR A 3 -1.08 3.47 7.35
CA THR A 3 -0.54 3.45 6.01
C THR A 3 0.00 2.04 5.76
N LEU A 4 -0.33 1.45 4.62
CA LEU A 4 0.17 0.17 4.16
C LEU A 4 1.23 0.39 3.09
N PHE A 5 2.27 -0.42 3.09
CA PHE A 5 3.34 -0.47 2.11
C PHE A 5 3.18 -1.74 1.28
N ILE A 6 3.10 -1.59 -0.03
CA ILE A 6 2.99 -2.68 -0.98
C ILE A 6 4.29 -2.77 -1.77
N ARG A 7 4.82 -3.99 -1.90
CA ARG A 7 6.03 -4.31 -2.67
C ARG A 7 5.77 -5.50 -3.59
N GLY A 8 6.45 -5.55 -4.73
CA GLY A 8 6.31 -6.64 -5.71
C GLY A 8 5.17 -6.41 -6.69
N LEU A 9 4.77 -5.15 -6.88
CA LEU A 9 3.79 -4.79 -7.90
C LEU A 9 4.39 -4.94 -9.31
N PRO A 10 3.63 -5.48 -10.28
CA PRO A 10 4.07 -5.53 -11.66
C PRO A 10 4.22 -4.12 -12.24
N ARG A 11 5.01 -3.99 -13.32
CA ARG A 11 5.15 -2.71 -14.05
C ARG A 11 3.82 -2.13 -14.55
N SER A 12 2.83 -3.00 -14.76
CA SER A 12 1.46 -2.63 -15.17
C SER A 12 0.53 -2.25 -14.01
N ALA A 13 0.99 -2.32 -12.75
CA ALA A 13 0.16 -1.95 -11.61
C ALA A 13 -0.11 -0.44 -11.59
N THR A 14 -1.39 -0.09 -11.46
CA THR A 14 -1.87 1.29 -11.40
C THR A 14 -2.54 1.59 -10.08
N GLU A 15 -2.65 2.88 -9.75
CA GLU A 15 -3.32 3.37 -8.55
C GLU A 15 -4.77 2.87 -8.48
N GLU A 16 -5.44 2.79 -9.62
CA GLU A 16 -6.81 2.32 -9.72
C GLU A 16 -6.94 0.82 -9.46
N SER A 17 -6.00 0.01 -9.96
CA SER A 17 -5.99 -1.44 -9.69
C SER A 17 -5.77 -1.72 -8.21
N VAL A 18 -4.80 -1.02 -7.60
CA VAL A 18 -4.49 -1.14 -6.17
C VAL A 18 -5.66 -0.62 -5.33
N SER A 19 -6.20 0.56 -5.63
CA SER A 19 -7.34 1.09 -4.86
C SER A 19 -8.53 0.15 -4.91
N LYS A 20 -8.85 -0.43 -6.07
CA LYS A 20 -9.96 -1.38 -6.25
C LYS A 20 -9.75 -2.69 -5.48
N LEU A 21 -8.52 -3.20 -5.44
CA LEU A 21 -8.15 -4.39 -4.66
C LEU A 21 -8.39 -4.18 -3.16
N PHE A 22 -7.91 -3.04 -2.64
CA PHE A 22 -8.02 -2.71 -1.21
C PHE A 22 -9.42 -2.22 -0.83
N SER A 23 -10.19 -1.66 -1.78
CA SER A 23 -11.58 -1.23 -1.58
C SER A 23 -12.52 -2.36 -1.16
N GLN A 24 -12.18 -3.62 -1.48
CA GLN A 24 -12.94 -4.80 -1.04
C GLN A 24 -12.82 -5.06 0.47
N TYR A 25 -11.73 -4.62 1.09
CA TYR A 25 -11.45 -4.82 2.51
C TYR A 25 -11.77 -3.57 3.33
N GLY A 26 -11.89 -2.41 2.68
CA GLY A 26 -12.23 -1.18 3.35
C GLY A 26 -12.06 0.10 2.55
N THR A 27 -12.25 1.24 3.19
CA THR A 27 -12.24 2.55 2.53
C THR A 27 -10.80 3.04 2.33
N VAL A 28 -10.35 3.08 1.08
CA VAL A 28 -9.07 3.67 0.69
C VAL A 28 -9.16 5.20 0.79
N ARG A 29 -8.43 5.79 1.74
CA ARG A 29 -8.32 7.24 1.93
C ARG A 29 -7.39 7.90 0.92
N GLY A 30 -6.34 7.19 0.52
CA GLY A 30 -5.37 7.67 -0.45
C GLY A 30 -4.48 6.54 -0.93
N VAL A 31 -4.07 6.62 -2.18
CA VAL A 31 -3.10 5.71 -2.80
C VAL A 31 -1.97 6.55 -3.37
N VAL A 32 -0.74 6.10 -3.18
CA VAL A 32 0.47 6.76 -3.69
C VAL A 32 1.37 5.67 -4.25
N ILE A 33 1.56 5.65 -5.56
CA ILE A 33 2.49 4.71 -6.21
C ILE A 33 3.84 5.38 -6.43
N ALA A 34 4.91 4.73 -5.95
CA ALA A 34 6.27 5.15 -6.21
C ALA A 34 6.69 4.66 -7.61
N ARG A 35 6.46 5.53 -8.58
CA ARG A 35 6.91 5.39 -9.97
C ARG A 35 8.12 6.29 -10.21
N ASP A 36 9.05 5.84 -11.03
CA ASP A 36 10.17 6.64 -11.44
C ASP A 36 9.70 7.73 -12.42
N ILE A 37 9.98 8.99 -12.09
CA ILE A 37 9.47 10.14 -12.85
C ILE A 37 10.23 10.32 -14.18
N PHE A 38 11.44 9.76 -14.29
CA PHE A 38 12.29 9.89 -15.47
C PHE A 38 12.10 8.72 -16.44
N SER A 39 11.97 7.48 -15.94
CA SER A 39 11.69 6.31 -16.81
C SER A 39 10.20 6.00 -16.95
N GLY A 40 9.31 6.56 -16.13
CA GLY A 40 7.89 6.20 -16.10
C GLY A 40 7.62 4.78 -15.57
N GLU A 41 8.67 4.07 -15.14
CA GLU A 41 8.55 2.70 -14.67
C GLU A 41 8.10 2.63 -13.21
N CYS A 42 7.08 1.81 -12.95
CA CYS A 42 6.71 1.45 -11.59
C CYS A 42 7.85 0.64 -10.97
N LYS A 43 8.51 1.18 -9.94
CA LYS A 43 9.56 0.46 -9.18
C LYS A 43 9.01 -0.72 -8.37
N GLY A 44 7.72 -1.03 -8.51
CA GLY A 44 7.05 -2.12 -7.82
C GLY A 44 6.68 -1.79 -6.36
N PHE A 45 6.57 -0.50 -6.03
CA PHE A 45 6.25 -0.02 -4.68
C PHE A 45 5.04 0.91 -4.68
N ALA A 46 4.15 0.74 -3.70
CA ALA A 46 3.02 1.63 -3.46
C ALA A 46 2.76 1.79 -1.96
N THR A 47 2.09 2.87 -1.59
CA THR A 47 1.58 3.10 -0.25
C THR A 47 0.11 3.47 -0.28
N ILE A 48 -0.66 2.95 0.67
CA ILE A 48 -2.12 3.19 0.76
C ILE A 48 -2.43 3.65 2.16
N ASP A 49 -3.29 4.65 2.30
CA ASP A 49 -3.84 5.04 3.59
C ASP A 49 -5.25 4.47 3.77
N MET A 50 -5.47 3.75 4.88
CA MET A 50 -6.75 3.10 5.21
C MET A 50 -7.05 3.18 6.72
N GLU A 51 -8.24 2.77 7.15
CA GLU A 51 -8.51 2.59 8.57
C GLU A 51 -7.72 1.44 9.17
N GLY A 52 -7.44 1.51 10.48
CA GLY A 52 -6.55 0.55 11.14
C GLY A 52 -7.09 -0.88 11.22
N HIS A 53 -8.41 -1.05 11.20
CA HIS A 53 -9.04 -2.36 11.21
C HIS A 53 -9.05 -2.97 9.79
N GLU A 54 -9.46 -2.19 8.79
CA GLU A 54 -9.46 -2.57 7.36
C GLU A 54 -8.05 -2.89 6.85
N ALA A 55 -7.07 -2.07 7.24
CA ALA A 55 -5.68 -2.22 6.82
C ALA A 55 -5.08 -3.56 7.24
N ARG A 56 -5.41 -4.04 8.45
CA ARG A 56 -4.94 -5.34 8.96
C ARG A 56 -5.58 -6.50 8.21
N ALA A 57 -6.88 -6.40 7.90
CA ALA A 57 -7.58 -7.41 7.12
C ALA A 57 -7.01 -7.50 5.71
N ALA A 58 -6.85 -6.35 5.04
CA ALA A 58 -6.23 -6.28 3.72
C ALA A 58 -4.80 -6.82 3.73
N MET A 59 -4.00 -6.48 4.74
CA MET A 59 -2.63 -6.98 4.87
C MET A 59 -2.60 -8.50 4.99
N SER A 60 -3.42 -9.09 5.85
CA SER A 60 -3.44 -10.55 6.02
C SER A 60 -3.98 -11.31 4.80
N ALA A 61 -4.84 -10.67 3.99
CA ALA A 61 -5.44 -11.29 2.82
C ALA A 61 -4.59 -11.12 1.55
N LEU A 62 -3.88 -9.99 1.42
CA LEU A 62 -3.13 -9.62 0.22
C LEU A 62 -1.62 -9.86 0.36
N ASP A 63 -1.07 -9.93 1.58
CA ASP A 63 0.34 -10.29 1.79
C ASP A 63 0.61 -11.73 1.36
N GLY A 64 1.58 -11.91 0.46
CA GLY A 64 1.92 -13.22 -0.11
C GLY A 64 1.08 -13.63 -1.31
N SER A 65 0.17 -12.77 -1.80
CA SER A 65 -0.59 -13.05 -3.02
C SER A 65 0.29 -12.93 -4.27
N GLU A 66 0.19 -13.88 -5.19
CA GLU A 66 0.91 -13.82 -6.47
C GLU A 66 0.13 -13.01 -7.50
N GLN A 67 0.73 -11.93 -8.03
CA GLN A 67 0.15 -11.09 -9.08
C GLN A 67 1.09 -11.06 -10.28
N GLY A 68 0.68 -11.70 -11.39
CA GLY A 68 1.42 -11.66 -12.65
C GLY A 68 2.83 -12.25 -12.57
N GLY A 69 3.04 -13.30 -11.76
CA GLY A 69 4.34 -13.94 -11.54
C GLY A 69 5.25 -13.22 -10.54
N SER A 70 4.75 -12.22 -9.83
CA SER A 70 5.45 -11.55 -8.72
C SER A 70 4.67 -11.71 -7.42
N VAL A 71 5.39 -12.06 -6.34
CA VAL A 71 4.81 -12.14 -5.00
C VAL A 71 4.59 -10.73 -4.46
N LEU A 72 3.32 -10.42 -4.22
CA LEU A 72 2.88 -9.15 -3.68
C LEU A 72 3.00 -9.21 -2.15
N ARG A 73 3.79 -8.30 -1.60
CA ARG A 73 4.03 -8.15 -0.16
C ARG A 73 3.29 -6.92 0.33
N VAL A 74 2.46 -7.08 1.35
CA VAL A 74 1.73 -5.98 1.98
C VAL A 74 2.15 -5.91 3.43
N GLY A 75 2.67 -4.77 3.85
CA GLY A 75 3.12 -4.52 5.22
C GLY A 75 2.56 -3.22 5.78
N PRO A 76 2.62 -2.98 7.10
CA PRO A 76 2.34 -1.66 7.64
C PRO A 76 3.47 -0.72 7.22
N ASN A 77 3.15 0.33 6.47
CA ASN A 77 4.05 1.44 6.28
C ASN A 77 4.06 2.23 7.59
N GLN A 78 5.14 2.11 8.36
CA GLN A 78 5.32 2.95 9.51
C GLN A 78 6.11 4.19 9.11
N PRO A 79 5.46 5.35 8.86
CA PRO A 79 6.19 6.60 8.88
C PRO A 79 6.73 6.77 10.30
N ARG A 80 8.06 6.75 10.45
CA ARG A 80 8.71 7.13 11.70
C ARG A 80 8.41 8.63 11.96
N GLY A 81 7.24 8.96 12.50
CA GLY A 81 6.81 10.35 12.62
C GLY A 81 5.56 10.63 13.44
N GLY A 82 5.05 9.66 14.19
CA GLY A 82 3.82 9.79 14.99
C GLY A 82 3.98 9.82 16.50
N ARG A 83 5.18 10.08 17.06
CA ARG A 83 5.29 10.48 18.49
C ARG A 83 5.04 11.99 18.60
N ARG A 84 3.77 12.40 18.46
CA ARG A 84 3.26 13.59 19.14
C ARG A 84 2.66 13.14 20.47
N SER A 85 3.52 12.79 21.42
CA SER A 85 3.18 12.84 22.84
C SER A 85 4.38 13.47 23.54
N GLY A 86 4.16 14.65 24.12
CA GLY A 86 5.21 15.50 24.67
C GLY A 86 5.07 16.97 24.31
N ARG A 87 3.85 17.50 24.14
CA ARG A 87 3.61 18.91 24.44
C ARG A 87 3.17 18.98 25.90
N ARG A 88 4.13 19.20 26.79
CA ARG A 88 3.97 19.88 28.08
C ARG A 88 5.34 20.26 28.59
#